data_AF-A0A832FD87-F1
#
_entry.id   AF-A0A832FD87-F1
#
_cell.length_a   1.000
_cell.length_b   1.000
_cell.length_c   1.000
_cell.angle_alpha   90.00
_cell.angle_beta   90.00
_cell.angle_gamma   90.00
#
_symmetry.space_group_name_H-M   'P 1'
#
loop_
_entity.id
_entity.type
_entity.pdbx_description
1 polymer ?
#
loop_
_entity_poly.entity_id
_entity_poly.type
_entity_poly.pdbx_seq_one_letter_code
_entity_poly.pdbx_strand_id
1 'polypeptide(L)'
;MKRHYYLLLLWGILLSACFTVRFITGYDQVLDETVNQMKKEFNVHFIKLARTIQDSDPNNQKFENFQDYYDNLEADLITIKDRTKFLDGKAKIVKDQVANLDSTFRIFISLHKAGMPDRPGDDRHDQRDAINRAIDAVVILQEALKTTGKSNQ
;
A
#
# COMPACT_ATOMS: atom_id res chain seq x y z
N MET A 1 2.85 -48.43 33.49
CA MET A 1 2.44 -47.94 32.16
C MET A 1 1.58 -46.67 32.17
N LYS A 2 0.62 -46.48 33.11
CA LYS A 2 -0.27 -45.29 33.10
C LYS A 2 0.44 -43.94 33.34
N ARG A 3 1.52 -43.89 34.13
CA ARG A 3 2.24 -42.65 34.50
C ARG A 3 2.98 -41.99 33.32
N HIS A 4 3.38 -42.75 32.30
CA HIS A 4 4.08 -42.20 31.12
C HIS A 4 3.09 -41.59 30.10
N TYR A 5 1.83 -42.06 30.08
CA TYR A 5 0.79 -41.54 29.21
C TYR A 5 0.39 -40.10 29.58
N TYR A 6 0.29 -39.79 30.89
CA TYR A 6 0.00 -38.43 31.36
C TYR A 6 1.16 -37.46 31.07
N LEU A 7 2.41 -37.92 31.14
CA LEU A 7 3.58 -37.11 30.78
C LEU A 7 3.62 -36.77 29.28
N LEU A 8 3.31 -37.75 28.42
CA LEU A 8 3.22 -37.52 26.97
C LEU A 8 2.04 -36.60 26.60
N LEU A 9 0.91 -36.73 27.29
CA LEU A 9 -0.27 -35.90 27.07
C LEU A 9 -0.05 -34.44 27.54
N LEU A 10 0.69 -34.25 28.65
CA LEU A 10 1.09 -32.93 29.13
C LEU A 10 2.06 -32.23 28.15
N TRP A 11 3.00 -32.99 27.56
CA TRP A 11 3.90 -32.49 26.53
C TRP A 11 3.18 -32.11 25.23
N GLY A 12 2.17 -32.89 24.82
CA GLY A 12 1.34 -32.55 23.65
C GLY A 12 0.56 -31.23 23.81
N ILE A 13 0.04 -30.96 25.01
CA ILE A 13 -0.66 -29.71 25.33
C ILE A 13 0.31 -28.52 25.35
N LEU A 14 1.51 -28.69 25.93
CA LEU A 14 2.53 -27.63 26.01
C LEU A 14 3.11 -27.25 24.64
N LEU A 15 3.21 -28.19 23.70
CA LEU A 15 3.65 -27.91 22.32
C LEU A 15 2.59 -27.18 21.48
N SER A 16 1.29 -27.39 21.76
CA SER A 16 0.19 -26.72 21.05
C SER A 16 -0.02 -25.25 21.47
N ALA A 17 0.48 -24.85 22.64
CA ALA A 17 0.31 -23.51 23.18
C ALA A 17 1.39 -22.50 22.69
N CYS A 18 2.45 -22.96 22.02
CA CYS A 18 3.64 -22.16 21.77
C CYS A 18 3.67 -21.40 20.42
N PHE A 19 2.69 -21.62 19.51
CA PHE A 19 2.77 -21.12 18.13
C PHE A 19 1.69 -20.14 17.71
N THR A 20 1.12 -19.37 18.64
CA THR A 20 0.30 -18.20 18.26
C THR A 20 1.05 -16.92 18.62
N VAL A 21 2.06 -16.57 17.84
CA VAL A 21 2.67 -15.23 17.90
C VAL A 21 1.64 -14.24 17.33
N ARG A 22 0.70 -13.82 18.17
CA ARG A 22 -0.14 -12.67 17.88
C ARG A 22 0.73 -11.42 18.06
N PHE A 23 1.23 -10.87 16.96
CA PHE A 23 1.78 -9.53 17.00
C PHE A 23 0.63 -8.58 17.33
N ILE A 24 0.65 -8.04 18.56
CA ILE A 24 -0.35 -7.08 19.07
C ILE A 24 -0.24 -5.71 18.36
N THR A 25 0.68 -5.57 17.41
CA THR A 25 0.93 -4.34 16.68
C THR A 25 0.28 -4.43 15.30
N GLY A 26 -0.69 -3.55 15.01
CA GLY A 26 -1.27 -3.41 13.67
C GLY A 26 -0.32 -2.80 12.64
N TYR A 27 0.95 -2.57 13.00
CA TYR A 27 2.00 -2.09 12.11
C TYR A 27 2.50 -3.23 11.21
N ASP A 28 2.67 -2.94 9.94
CA ASP A 28 3.24 -3.85 8.96
C ASP A 28 4.34 -3.14 8.16
N GLN A 29 5.59 -3.55 8.39
CA GLN A 29 6.75 -2.92 7.79
C GLN A 29 6.74 -3.02 6.25
N VAL A 30 6.31 -4.16 5.70
CA VAL A 30 6.27 -4.36 4.25
C VAL A 30 5.24 -3.42 3.64
N LEU A 31 4.06 -3.30 4.26
CA LEU A 31 3.03 -2.35 3.84
C LEU A 31 3.55 -0.91 3.90
N ASP A 32 4.15 -0.51 5.02
CA ASP A 32 4.73 0.82 5.22
C ASP A 32 5.80 1.16 4.16
N GLU A 33 6.78 0.28 3.96
CA GLU A 33 7.84 0.47 2.95
C GLU A 33 7.29 0.51 1.52
N THR A 34 6.35 -0.38 1.19
CA THR A 34 5.73 -0.42 -0.14
C THR A 34 4.96 0.87 -0.42
N VAL A 35 4.16 1.36 0.53
CA VAL A 35 3.40 2.61 0.37
C VAL A 35 4.33 3.82 0.21
N ASN A 36 5.44 3.87 0.94
CA ASN A 36 6.45 4.92 0.76
C ASN A 36 7.13 4.84 -0.62
N GLN A 37 7.43 3.63 -1.09
CA GLN A 37 7.98 3.42 -2.43
C GLN A 37 6.99 3.86 -3.51
N MET A 38 5.72 3.45 -3.41
CA MET A 38 4.64 3.91 -4.29
C MET A 38 4.54 5.42 -4.35
N LYS A 39 4.72 6.13 -3.22
CA LYS A 39 4.75 7.60 -3.19
C LYS A 39 5.83 8.16 -4.10
N LYS A 40 7.06 7.65 -3.97
CA LYS A 40 8.19 8.10 -4.76
C LYS A 40 7.96 7.81 -6.24
N GLU A 41 7.56 6.59 -6.58
CA GLU A 41 7.35 6.16 -7.95
C GLU A 41 6.21 6.92 -8.62
N PHE A 42 5.10 7.13 -7.92
CA PHE A 42 4.00 7.97 -8.40
C PHE A 42 4.47 9.39 -8.72
N ASN A 43 5.24 10.03 -7.83
CA ASN A 43 5.72 11.38 -8.08
C ASN A 43 6.71 11.43 -9.25
N VAL A 44 7.58 10.42 -9.40
CA VAL A 44 8.45 10.30 -10.58
C VAL A 44 7.62 10.14 -11.87
N HIS A 45 6.60 9.27 -11.84
CA HIS A 45 5.70 9.07 -12.98
C HIS A 45 4.95 10.35 -13.34
N PHE A 46 4.37 11.03 -12.34
CA PHE A 46 3.66 12.29 -12.54
C PHE A 46 4.55 13.36 -13.17
N ILE A 47 5.80 13.48 -12.72
CA ILE A 47 6.79 14.40 -13.32
C ILE A 47 7.08 14.03 -14.78
N LYS A 48 7.25 12.74 -15.08
CA LYS A 48 7.47 12.29 -16.47
C LYS A 48 6.26 12.60 -17.34
N LEU A 49 5.06 12.31 -16.86
CA LEU A 49 3.80 12.60 -17.57
C LEU A 49 3.64 14.11 -17.81
N ALA A 50 3.88 14.94 -16.80
CA ALA A 50 3.83 16.40 -16.94
C ALA A 50 4.83 16.93 -17.99
N ARG A 51 6.03 16.34 -18.09
CA ARG A 51 6.99 16.70 -19.14
C ARG A 51 6.48 16.34 -20.54
N THR A 52 5.81 15.19 -20.68
CA THR A 52 5.21 14.80 -21.97
C THR A 52 4.02 15.67 -22.38
N ILE A 53 3.36 16.35 -21.44
CA ILE A 53 2.34 17.37 -21.72
C ILE A 53 2.94 18.62 -22.37
N GLN A 54 4.16 18.98 -21.99
CA GLN A 54 4.88 20.13 -22.55
C GLN A 54 5.61 19.81 -23.86
N ASP A 55 5.59 18.55 -24.29
CA ASP A 55 6.21 18.09 -25.53
C ASP A 55 5.26 18.32 -26.72
N SER A 56 5.87 18.57 -27.89
CA SER A 56 5.17 18.72 -29.16
C SER A 56 4.67 17.40 -29.75
N ASP A 57 5.17 16.25 -29.30
CA ASP A 57 4.71 14.93 -29.76
C ASP A 57 3.63 14.34 -28.83
N PRO A 58 2.34 14.33 -29.27
CA PRO A 58 1.25 13.77 -28.48
C PRO A 58 1.36 12.24 -28.28
N ASN A 59 2.20 11.54 -29.05
CA ASN A 59 2.41 10.11 -28.85
C ASN A 59 3.18 9.81 -27.56
N ASN A 60 3.91 10.78 -27.00
CA ASN A 60 4.70 10.56 -25.78
C ASN A 60 3.84 10.40 -24.52
N GLN A 61 2.61 10.92 -24.54
CA GLN A 61 1.63 10.80 -23.45
C GLN A 61 0.82 9.50 -23.51
N LYS A 62 1.08 8.60 -24.47
CA LYS A 62 0.34 7.35 -24.59
C LYS A 62 0.55 6.47 -23.36
N PHE A 63 -0.53 5.86 -22.90
CA PHE A 63 -0.53 4.96 -21.74
C PHE A 63 0.53 3.86 -21.86
N GLU A 64 0.68 3.31 -23.07
CA GLU A 64 1.60 2.23 -23.41
C GLU A 64 3.07 2.60 -23.15
N ASN A 65 3.43 3.88 -23.22
CA ASN A 65 4.80 4.33 -22.94
C ASN A 65 5.16 4.26 -21.45
N PHE A 66 4.17 4.05 -20.59
CA PHE A 66 4.31 3.96 -19.14
C PHE A 66 3.86 2.60 -18.60
N GLN A 67 3.78 1.59 -19.47
CA GLN A 67 3.34 0.23 -19.12
C GLN A 67 4.09 -0.32 -17.89
N ASP A 68 5.43 -0.20 -17.88
CA ASP A 68 6.27 -0.68 -16.77
C ASP A 68 5.88 -0.04 -15.42
N TYR A 69 5.54 1.25 -15.41
CA TYR A 69 5.09 1.90 -14.19
C TYR A 69 3.75 1.33 -13.73
N TYR A 70 2.80 1.12 -14.65
CA TYR A 70 1.48 0.61 -14.31
C TYR A 70 1.48 -0.85 -13.87
N ASP A 71 2.33 -1.67 -14.47
CA ASP A 71 2.49 -3.07 -14.07
C ASP A 71 3.08 -3.17 -12.65
N ASN A 72 4.08 -2.36 -12.33
CA ASN A 72 4.64 -2.27 -10.97
C ASN A 72 3.62 -1.70 -9.96
N LEU A 73 2.89 -0.65 -10.34
CA LEU A 73 1.85 -0.07 -9.49
C LEU A 73 0.74 -1.09 -9.15
N GLU A 74 0.29 -1.89 -10.11
CA GLU A 74 -0.72 -2.92 -9.84
C GLU A 74 -0.15 -4.03 -8.93
N ALA A 75 1.11 -4.42 -9.14
CA ALA A 75 1.79 -5.38 -8.26
C ALA A 75 1.89 -4.86 -6.81
N ASP A 76 2.25 -3.59 -6.62
CA ASP A 76 2.30 -2.95 -5.31
C ASP A 76 0.91 -2.86 -4.67
N LEU A 77 -0.12 -2.49 -5.43
CA LEU A 77 -1.51 -2.44 -4.97
C LEU A 77 -2.01 -3.81 -4.49
N ILE A 78 -1.71 -4.87 -5.24
CA ILE A 78 -2.00 -6.25 -4.85
C ILE A 78 -1.27 -6.59 -3.55
N THR A 79 0.01 -6.22 -3.46
CA THR A 79 0.86 -6.49 -2.30
C THR A 79 0.30 -5.83 -1.05
N ILE A 80 0.08 -4.51 -1.05
CA ILE A 80 -0.42 -3.81 0.13
C ILE A 80 -1.81 -4.32 0.56
N LYS A 81 -2.68 -4.64 -0.41
CA LYS A 81 -4.01 -5.17 -0.13
C LYS A 81 -3.94 -6.55 0.52
N ASP A 82 -3.06 -7.42 0.05
CA ASP A 82 -2.82 -8.72 0.67
C ASP A 82 -2.23 -8.58 2.07
N ARG A 83 -1.25 -7.68 2.26
CA ARG A 83 -0.65 -7.39 3.57
C ARG A 83 -1.70 -6.97 4.60
N THR A 84 -2.72 -6.20 4.20
CA THR A 84 -3.77 -5.81 5.15
C THR A 84 -4.53 -6.98 5.77
N LYS A 85 -4.58 -8.16 5.14
CA LYS A 85 -5.27 -9.35 5.68
C LYS A 85 -4.64 -9.84 6.99
N PHE A 86 -3.34 -9.63 7.16
CA PHE A 86 -2.59 -10.02 8.35
C PHE A 86 -2.71 -9.00 9.49
N LEU A 87 -3.39 -7.88 9.26
CA LEU A 87 -3.60 -6.88 10.28
C LEU A 87 -4.83 -7.20 11.15
N ASP A 88 -4.61 -7.25 12.47
CA ASP A 88 -5.65 -7.51 13.48
C ASP A 88 -6.45 -6.24 13.87
N GLY A 89 -7.68 -6.44 14.36
CA GLY A 89 -8.52 -5.48 15.09
C GLY A 89 -8.43 -4.00 14.69
N LYS A 90 -7.52 -3.25 15.35
CA LYS A 90 -7.32 -1.79 15.20
C LYS A 90 -6.95 -1.36 13.78
N ALA A 91 -6.59 -2.29 12.91
CA ALA A 91 -6.22 -2.02 11.53
C ALA A 91 -7.41 -1.94 10.54
N LYS A 92 -8.67 -1.96 11.00
CA LYS A 92 -9.81 -1.68 10.11
C LYS A 92 -9.62 -0.36 9.34
N ILE A 93 -9.14 0.68 10.03
CA ILE A 93 -8.90 1.99 9.41
C ILE A 93 -7.80 1.88 8.33
N VAL A 94 -6.74 1.10 8.58
CA VAL A 94 -5.69 0.84 7.57
C VAL A 94 -6.27 0.12 6.36
N LYS A 95 -7.07 -0.93 6.57
CA LYS A 95 -7.76 -1.67 5.49
C LYS A 95 -8.61 -0.73 4.64
N ASP A 96 -9.40 0.13 5.28
CA ASP A 96 -10.26 1.08 4.59
C ASP A 96 -9.43 2.11 3.80
N GLN A 97 -8.32 2.63 4.35
CA GLN A 97 -7.45 3.57 3.62
C GLN A 97 -6.69 2.92 2.46
N VAL A 98 -6.23 1.68 2.61
CA VAL A 98 -5.63 0.92 1.50
C VAL A 98 -6.63 0.67 0.38
N ALA A 99 -7.90 0.37 0.72
CA ALA A 99 -8.96 0.24 -0.28
C ALA A 99 -9.27 1.57 -1.00
N ASN A 100 -9.28 2.68 -0.26
CA ASN A 100 -9.43 4.01 -0.85
C ASN A 100 -8.26 4.36 -1.78
N LEU A 101 -7.04 4.01 -1.39
CA LEU A 101 -5.83 4.19 -2.19
C LEU A 101 -5.88 3.39 -3.50
N ASP A 102 -6.26 2.10 -3.43
CA ASP A 102 -6.51 1.23 -4.60
C ASP A 102 -7.54 1.86 -5.54
N SER A 103 -8.69 2.30 -5.02
CA SER A 103 -9.71 2.97 -5.82
C SER A 103 -9.19 4.26 -6.47
N THR A 104 -8.37 5.03 -5.75
CA THR A 104 -7.85 6.32 -6.21
C THR A 104 -6.86 6.12 -7.37
N PHE A 105 -5.97 5.13 -7.26
CA PHE A 105 -5.07 4.77 -8.36
C PHE A 105 -5.82 4.18 -9.56
N ARG A 106 -6.86 3.37 -9.37
CA ARG A 106 -7.69 2.87 -10.49
C ARG A 106 -8.36 4.00 -11.26
N ILE A 107 -8.84 5.03 -10.58
CA ILE A 107 -9.36 6.24 -11.23
C ILE A 107 -8.27 6.93 -12.03
N PHE A 108 -7.08 7.14 -11.45
CA PHE A 108 -5.94 7.74 -12.15
C PHE A 108 -5.53 6.97 -13.41
N ILE A 109 -5.43 5.65 -13.32
CA ILE A 109 -5.14 4.75 -14.46
C ILE A 109 -6.19 4.93 -15.55
N SER A 110 -7.48 4.90 -15.18
CA SER A 110 -8.58 5.08 -16.14
C SER A 110 -8.52 6.44 -16.82
N LEU A 111 -8.17 7.51 -16.08
CA LEU A 111 -8.03 8.85 -16.64
C LEU A 111 -6.91 8.89 -17.68
N HIS A 112 -5.76 8.29 -17.38
CA HIS A 112 -4.63 8.29 -18.31
C HIS A 112 -4.94 7.47 -19.57
N LYS A 113 -5.58 6.30 -19.42
CA LYS A 113 -6.05 5.49 -20.56
C LYS A 113 -7.05 6.24 -21.46
N ALA A 114 -7.85 7.14 -20.89
CA ALA A 114 -8.77 7.98 -21.64
C ALA A 114 -8.07 9.10 -22.43
N GLY A 115 -6.75 9.20 -22.36
CA GLY A 115 -5.96 10.16 -23.14
C GLY A 115 -5.78 11.52 -22.48
N MET A 116 -6.27 11.70 -21.25
CA MET A 116 -5.90 12.80 -20.35
C MET A 116 -5.74 14.15 -21.09
N PRO A 117 -6.83 14.77 -21.60
CA PRO A 117 -6.75 15.87 -22.56
C PRO A 117 -5.99 17.07 -22.00
N ASP A 118 -5.00 17.54 -22.76
CA ASP A 118 -4.21 18.72 -22.40
C ASP A 118 -5.13 19.95 -22.26
N ARG A 119 -5.02 20.64 -21.12
CA ARG A 119 -5.82 21.82 -20.79
C ARG A 119 -4.85 22.97 -20.54
N PRO A 120 -4.89 24.03 -21.36
CA PRO A 120 -4.01 25.18 -21.16
C PRO A 120 -4.18 25.76 -19.74
N GLY A 121 -3.11 25.74 -18.96
CA GLY A 121 -3.08 26.23 -17.57
C GLY A 121 -3.47 25.21 -16.49
N ASP A 122 -3.69 23.94 -16.85
CA ASP A 122 -3.96 22.85 -15.89
C ASP A 122 -2.70 21.98 -15.72
N ASP A 123 -1.93 22.27 -14.67
CA ASP A 123 -0.76 21.48 -14.26
C ASP A 123 -1.12 20.17 -13.53
N ARG A 124 -2.43 19.93 -13.33
CA ARG A 124 -3.04 18.78 -12.67
C ARG A 124 -2.48 18.49 -11.28
N HIS A 125 -1.96 19.52 -10.62
CA HIS A 125 -1.49 19.40 -9.25
C HIS A 125 -2.59 18.90 -8.31
N ASP A 126 -3.85 19.22 -8.58
CA ASP A 126 -4.99 18.71 -7.82
C ASP A 126 -5.07 17.17 -7.82
N GLN A 127 -4.78 16.53 -8.97
CA GLN A 127 -4.78 15.07 -9.09
C GLN A 127 -3.58 14.46 -8.34
N ARG A 128 -2.39 15.06 -8.52
CA ARG A 128 -1.18 14.68 -7.80
C ARG A 128 -1.39 14.77 -6.29
N ASP A 129 -1.95 15.88 -5.82
CA ASP A 129 -2.15 16.17 -4.42
C ASP A 129 -3.25 15.30 -3.82
N ALA A 130 -4.30 14.94 -4.58
CA ALA A 130 -5.28 13.95 -4.17
C ALA A 130 -4.65 12.56 -3.94
N ILE A 131 -3.83 12.08 -4.88
CA ILE A 131 -3.15 10.78 -4.76
C ILE A 131 -2.14 10.79 -3.61
N ASN A 132 -1.31 11.84 -3.51
CA ASN A 132 -0.37 11.98 -2.39
C ASN A 132 -1.08 12.03 -1.04
N ARG A 133 -2.24 12.69 -0.92
CA ARG A 133 -3.05 12.66 0.31
C ARG A 133 -3.57 11.26 0.65
N ALA A 134 -4.00 10.49 -0.34
CA ALA A 134 -4.43 9.10 -0.12
C ALA A 134 -3.27 8.21 0.35
N ILE A 135 -2.08 8.39 -0.22
CA ILE A 135 -0.85 7.70 0.22
C ILE A 135 -0.49 8.11 1.66
N ASP A 136 -0.47 9.42 1.94
CA ASP A 136 -0.09 9.97 3.24
C ASP A 136 -1.03 9.50 4.36
N ALA A 137 -2.32 9.34 4.07
CA ALA A 137 -3.27 8.77 5.02
C ALA A 137 -2.86 7.36 5.48
N VAL A 138 -2.34 6.52 4.58
CA VAL A 138 -1.86 5.18 4.93
C VAL A 138 -0.54 5.24 5.71
N VAL A 139 0.40 6.09 5.28
CA VAL A 139 1.70 6.27 5.97
C VAL A 139 1.52 6.77 7.40
N ILE A 140 0.68 7.79 7.61
CA ILE A 140 0.41 8.36 8.94
C ILE A 140 -0.17 7.29 9.88
N LEU A 141 -1.04 6.42 9.37
CA LEU A 141 -1.60 5.32 10.16
C LEU A 141 -0.54 4.28 10.52
N GLN A 142 0.33 3.91 9.58
CA GLN A 142 1.42 2.97 9.86
C GLN A 142 2.43 3.54 10.87
N GLU A 143 2.80 4.81 10.76
CA GLU A 143 3.67 5.47 11.73
C GLU A 143 3.03 5.56 13.14
N ALA A 144 1.73 5.85 13.21
CA ALA A 144 0.99 5.81 14.48
C ALA A 144 0.99 4.39 15.09
N LEU A 145 0.88 3.34 14.28
CA LEU A 145 0.92 1.95 14.73
C LEU A 145 2.32 1.51 15.16
N LYS A 146 3.35 1.99 14.46
CA LYS A 146 4.77 1.77 14.76
C LYS A 146 5.18 2.39 16.09
N THR A 147 4.66 3.58 16.41
CA THR A 147 4.93 4.29 17.67
C THR A 147 4.15 3.71 18.85
N THR A 148 2.88 3.34 18.64
CA THR A 148 2.07 2.68 19.69
C THR A 148 2.53 1.25 20.00
N GLY A 149 3.12 0.53 19.04
CA GLY A 149 3.78 -0.75 19.28
C GLY A 149 5.10 -0.67 20.05
N LYS A 150 5.65 0.53 20.24
CA LYS A 150 6.91 0.80 20.96
C LYS A 150 6.70 1.38 22.38
N SER A 151 5.47 1.56 22.86
CA SER A 151 5.25 2.15 24.19
C SER A 151 5.40 1.13 25.32
N ASN A 152 6.30 1.47 26.27
CA ASN A 152 6.68 0.81 27.52
C ASN A 152 7.85 -0.19 27.44
N GLN A 153 9.04 0.33 27.11
CA GLN A 153 10.26 -0.04 27.84
C GLN A 153 10.77 1.18 28.59
#